data_AF-A0A2S7WRU6-F1
#
_entry.id   AF-A0A2S7WRU6-F1
#
_cell.length_a   1.000
_cell.length_b   1.000
_cell.length_c   1.000
_cell.angle_alpha   90.00
_cell.angle_beta   90.00
_cell.angle_gamma   90.00
#
_symmetry.space_group_name_H-M   'P 1'
#
loop_
_entity.id
_entity.type
_entity.pdbx_description
1 polymer ?
#
loop_
_entity_poly.entity_id
_entity_poly.type
_entity_poly.pdbx_seq_one_letter_code
_entity_poly.pdbx_strand_id
1 'polypeptide(L)'
;MKIDLLFVKNHLLPDNFTSTIKPSTAHYWKNDNPHKYLGSEFSSSINNNIDDLQIIYDQKVEQIKKMFVTFCKVYITILNFIGEKEFKTIIKKNRNSIVNLIEDITTNNKEKNLICKFLKITPHSFQTWKRYQNYYCEFSLINLCFKKVPQQISRNEIDVLKKFMNNKRFYHWSMASVWGLAFKQGKTSMARGTWYRYFKILGLNKVRTQYKKKRKRISTRANIPNEIWHMDVTYYKTIDNI
;
A
#
# COMPACT_ATOMS: atom_id res chain seq x y z
N MET A 1 -11.76 4.00 -54.32
CA MET A 1 -12.16 3.33 -53.06
C MET A 1 -13.12 2.21 -53.43
N LYS A 2 -12.63 0.97 -53.59
CA LYS A 2 -13.50 -0.19 -53.87
C LYS A 2 -14.09 -0.63 -52.53
N ILE A 3 -15.40 -0.45 -52.38
CA ILE A 3 -16.16 -0.92 -51.21
C ILE A 3 -16.12 -2.44 -51.22
N ASP A 4 -15.78 -3.05 -50.09
CA ASP A 4 -15.59 -4.49 -49.95
C ASP A 4 -16.85 -5.26 -50.34
N LEU A 5 -16.68 -6.27 -51.21
CA LEU A 5 -17.72 -7.09 -51.83
C LEU A 5 -18.62 -7.84 -50.83
N LEU A 6 -18.11 -8.05 -49.63
CA LEU A 6 -18.82 -8.74 -48.55
C LEU A 6 -19.95 -7.90 -47.94
N PHE A 7 -19.85 -6.56 -47.96
CA PHE A 7 -20.90 -5.69 -47.38
C PHE A 7 -22.20 -5.72 -48.19
N VAL A 8 -22.09 -5.87 -49.53
CA VAL A 8 -23.25 -6.01 -50.43
C VAL A 8 -23.92 -7.37 -50.24
N LYS A 9 -23.12 -8.43 -49.98
CA LYS A 9 -23.63 -9.80 -49.78
C LYS A 9 -24.39 -9.96 -48.46
N ASN A 10 -23.98 -9.23 -47.43
CA ASN A 10 -24.52 -9.34 -46.07
C ASN A 10 -25.57 -8.26 -45.73
N HIS A 11 -26.10 -7.51 -46.72
CA HIS A 11 -27.06 -6.41 -46.50
C HIS A 11 -26.57 -5.32 -45.52
N LEU A 12 -25.26 -5.08 -45.45
CA LEU A 12 -24.67 -4.11 -44.52
C LEU A 12 -24.65 -2.67 -45.06
N LEU A 13 -25.14 -2.45 -46.29
CA LEU A 13 -25.20 -1.14 -46.93
C LEU A 13 -26.63 -0.57 -46.84
N PRO A 14 -26.79 0.73 -46.58
CA PRO A 14 -28.11 1.37 -46.57
C PRO A 14 -28.86 1.19 -47.89
N ASP A 15 -30.18 1.02 -47.82
CA ASP A 15 -31.03 0.76 -49.01
C ASP A 15 -30.95 1.88 -50.06
N ASN A 16 -30.80 3.14 -49.60
CA ASN A 16 -30.61 4.29 -50.47
C ASN A 16 -29.32 4.22 -51.30
N PHE A 17 -28.31 3.52 -50.79
CA PHE A 17 -27.04 3.34 -51.49
C PHE A 17 -27.11 2.13 -52.43
N THR A 18 -27.72 1.03 -52.00
CA THR A 18 -27.86 -0.18 -52.83
C THR A 18 -28.70 0.06 -54.09
N SER A 19 -29.68 0.97 -54.04
CA SER A 19 -30.47 1.37 -55.22
C SER A 19 -29.67 2.14 -56.28
N THR A 20 -28.51 2.72 -55.94
CA THR A 20 -27.65 3.43 -56.89
C THR A 20 -26.68 2.51 -57.66
N ILE A 21 -26.58 1.25 -57.24
CA ILE A 21 -25.65 0.29 -57.83
C ILE A 21 -26.31 -0.36 -59.05
N LYS A 22 -25.63 -0.33 -60.20
CA LYS A 22 -26.14 -0.97 -61.42
C LYS A 22 -26.33 -2.49 -61.20
N PRO A 23 -27.42 -3.10 -61.70
CA PRO A 23 -27.72 -4.52 -61.49
C PRO A 23 -26.59 -5.47 -61.96
N SER A 24 -25.94 -5.13 -63.08
CA SER A 24 -24.81 -5.90 -63.62
C SER A 24 -23.60 -5.90 -62.68
N THR A 25 -23.33 -4.76 -62.05
CA THR A 25 -22.25 -4.59 -61.06
C THR A 25 -22.57 -5.35 -59.77
N ALA A 26 -23.81 -5.26 -59.28
CA ALA A 26 -24.25 -6.01 -58.10
C ALA A 26 -24.20 -7.54 -58.32
N HIS A 27 -24.60 -8.01 -59.50
CA HIS A 27 -24.52 -9.43 -59.88
C HIS A 27 -23.07 -9.92 -59.97
N TYR A 28 -22.19 -9.14 -60.62
CA TYR A 28 -20.75 -9.42 -60.68
C TYR A 28 -20.15 -9.54 -59.27
N TRP A 29 -20.51 -8.62 -58.37
CA TRP A 29 -20.02 -8.58 -56.99
C TRP A 29 -20.48 -9.76 -56.12
N LYS A 30 -21.69 -10.29 -56.35
CA LYS A 30 -22.19 -11.46 -55.61
C LYS A 30 -21.46 -12.75 -55.99
N ASN A 31 -20.93 -12.84 -57.21
CA ASN A 31 -20.36 -14.05 -57.78
C ASN A 31 -18.82 -14.04 -57.84
N ASP A 32 -18.15 -12.94 -57.47
CA ASP A 32 -16.69 -12.85 -57.48
C ASP A 32 -16.07 -13.47 -56.21
N ASN A 33 -14.81 -13.92 -56.30
CA ASN A 33 -14.12 -14.58 -55.19
C ASN A 33 -13.69 -13.55 -54.12
N PRO A 34 -14.14 -13.67 -52.85
CA PRO A 34 -13.80 -12.72 -51.79
C PRO A 34 -12.31 -12.62 -51.48
N HIS A 35 -11.56 -13.72 -51.63
CA HIS A 35 -10.12 -13.79 -51.30
C HIS A 35 -9.23 -13.05 -52.30
N LYS A 36 -9.79 -12.61 -53.43
CA LYS A 36 -9.08 -11.81 -54.45
C LYS A 36 -8.76 -10.40 -53.96
N TYR A 37 -9.39 -9.95 -52.88
CA TYR A 37 -9.31 -8.58 -52.38
C TYR A 37 -8.50 -8.53 -51.08
N LEU A 38 -7.59 -7.56 -51.05
CA LEU A 38 -6.70 -7.30 -49.91
C LEU A 38 -7.54 -6.76 -48.76
N GLY A 39 -7.52 -7.45 -47.61
CA GLY A 39 -8.36 -7.13 -46.45
C GLY A 39 -9.59 -8.03 -46.26
N SER A 40 -9.81 -9.01 -47.13
CA SER A 40 -10.84 -10.07 -46.94
C SER A 40 -10.68 -10.84 -45.62
N GLU A 41 -9.46 -10.94 -45.10
CA GLU A 41 -9.13 -11.49 -43.77
C GLU A 41 -9.78 -10.71 -42.62
N PHE A 42 -9.92 -9.39 -42.76
CA PHE A 42 -10.58 -8.56 -41.76
C PHE A 42 -12.10 -8.66 -41.85
N SER A 43 -12.65 -8.87 -43.05
CA SER A 43 -14.10 -8.95 -43.24
C SER A 43 -14.72 -10.17 -42.55
N SER A 44 -14.04 -11.32 -42.56
CA SER A 44 -14.50 -12.50 -41.79
C SER A 44 -14.48 -12.25 -40.29
N SER A 45 -13.41 -11.61 -39.78
CA SER A 45 -13.29 -11.23 -38.37
C SER A 45 -14.32 -10.19 -37.93
N ILE A 46 -14.57 -9.18 -38.78
CA ILE A 46 -15.59 -8.15 -38.54
C ILE A 46 -16.97 -8.79 -38.51
N ASN A 47 -17.30 -9.62 -39.52
CA ASN A 47 -18.61 -10.29 -39.60
C ASN A 47 -18.89 -11.18 -38.38
N ASN A 48 -17.87 -11.90 -37.89
CA ASN A 48 -18.01 -12.74 -36.70
C ASN A 48 -18.24 -11.94 -35.40
N ASN A 49 -17.87 -10.65 -35.39
CA ASN A 49 -17.93 -9.78 -34.21
C ASN A 49 -18.88 -8.58 -34.40
N ILE A 50 -19.81 -8.62 -35.36
CA ILE A 50 -20.73 -7.50 -35.65
C ILE A 50 -21.57 -7.14 -34.41
N ASP A 51 -22.09 -8.15 -33.71
CA ASP A 51 -22.94 -7.93 -32.54
C ASP A 51 -22.16 -7.24 -31.42
N ASP A 52 -20.91 -7.64 -31.19
CA ASP A 52 -20.00 -6.98 -30.25
C ASP A 52 -19.71 -5.53 -30.65
N LEU A 53 -19.51 -5.27 -31.96
CA LEU A 53 -19.29 -3.92 -32.47
C LEU A 53 -20.52 -3.03 -32.30
N GLN A 54 -21.72 -3.55 -32.54
CA GLN A 54 -22.96 -2.81 -32.32
C GLN A 54 -23.11 -2.41 -30.85
N ILE A 55 -22.78 -3.30 -29.91
CA ILE A 55 -22.80 -3.02 -28.47
C ILE A 55 -21.76 -1.96 -28.11
N ILE A 56 -20.55 -2.04 -28.68
CA ILE A 56 -19.47 -1.08 -28.41
C ILE A 56 -19.80 0.34 -28.89
N TYR A 57 -20.50 0.45 -30.03
CA TYR A 57 -20.91 1.73 -30.63
C TYR A 57 -22.26 2.25 -30.14
N ASP A 58 -22.95 1.53 -29.25
CA ASP A 58 -24.16 2.03 -28.60
C ASP A 58 -23.82 3.29 -27.75
N GLN A 59 -24.54 4.38 -27.99
CA GLN A 59 -24.38 5.65 -27.26
C GLN A 59 -24.46 5.47 -25.74
N LYS A 60 -25.27 4.53 -25.25
CA LYS A 60 -25.37 4.24 -23.80
C LYS A 60 -24.07 3.66 -23.26
N VAL A 61 -23.46 2.72 -24.00
CA VAL A 61 -22.19 2.09 -23.64
C VAL A 61 -21.05 3.11 -23.69
N GLU A 62 -21.07 4.01 -24.68
CA GLU A 62 -20.08 5.09 -24.78
C GLU A 62 -20.13 6.04 -23.57
N GLN A 63 -21.35 6.41 -23.12
CA GLN A 63 -21.54 7.23 -21.92
C GLN A 63 -21.04 6.52 -20.65
N ILE A 64 -21.36 5.24 -20.47
CA ILE A 64 -20.88 4.44 -19.32
C ILE A 64 -19.35 4.36 -19.32
N LYS A 65 -18.74 4.13 -20.49
CA LYS A 65 -17.27 4.11 -20.63
C LYS A 65 -16.65 5.45 -20.24
N LYS A 66 -17.22 6.57 -20.72
CA LYS A 66 -16.79 7.93 -20.35
C LYS A 66 -16.91 8.17 -18.84
N MET A 67 -18.01 7.75 -18.23
CA MET A 67 -18.23 7.85 -16.78
C MET A 67 -17.22 7.02 -15.99
N PHE A 68 -16.93 5.80 -16.41
CA PHE A 68 -15.93 4.95 -15.76
C PHE A 68 -14.51 5.54 -15.86
N VAL A 69 -14.13 6.02 -17.04
CA VAL A 69 -12.81 6.66 -17.25
C VAL A 69 -12.67 7.94 -16.42
N THR A 70 -13.71 8.76 -16.34
CA THR A 70 -13.70 9.97 -15.50
C THR A 70 -13.62 9.63 -14.02
N PHE A 71 -14.37 8.63 -13.53
CA PHE A 71 -14.23 8.09 -12.18
C PHE A 71 -12.78 7.64 -11.89
N CYS A 72 -12.18 6.85 -12.79
CA CYS A 72 -10.79 6.42 -12.65
C CYS A 72 -9.82 7.60 -12.58
N LYS A 73 -10.01 8.64 -13.41
CA LYS A 73 -9.19 9.86 -13.35
C LYS A 73 -9.30 10.54 -11.99
N VAL A 74 -10.52 10.71 -11.45
CA VAL A 74 -10.76 11.31 -10.13
C VAL A 74 -10.12 10.46 -9.02
N TYR A 75 -10.26 9.15 -9.07
CA TYR A 75 -9.62 8.25 -8.12
C TYR A 75 -8.09 8.37 -8.16
N ILE A 76 -7.49 8.40 -9.35
CA ILE A 76 -6.04 8.55 -9.51
C ILE A 76 -5.57 9.92 -9.02
N THR A 77 -6.30 11.01 -9.29
CA THR A 77 -5.92 12.34 -8.80
C THR A 77 -5.99 12.43 -7.28
N ILE A 78 -7.02 11.85 -6.65
CA ILE A 78 -7.13 11.76 -5.18
C ILE A 78 -5.94 10.96 -4.61
N LEU A 79 -5.61 9.82 -5.21
CA LEU A 79 -4.47 9.02 -4.78
C LEU A 79 -3.14 9.75 -4.94
N ASN A 80 -2.96 10.50 -6.02
CA ASN A 80 -1.75 11.29 -6.25
C ASN A 80 -1.65 12.45 -5.28
N PHE A 81 -2.77 13.09 -4.93
CA PHE A 81 -2.83 14.19 -3.98
C PHE A 81 -2.47 13.74 -2.55
N ILE A 82 -3.03 12.63 -2.09
CA ILE A 82 -2.76 12.07 -0.75
C ILE A 82 -1.38 11.40 -0.72
N GLY A 83 -1.01 10.73 -1.81
CA GLY A 83 0.12 9.82 -1.87
C GLY A 83 -0.23 8.41 -1.41
N GLU A 84 0.30 7.40 -2.09
CA GLU A 84 -0.08 5.99 -1.87
C GLU A 84 0.25 5.51 -0.44
N LYS A 85 1.34 5.99 0.15
CA LYS A 85 1.76 5.61 1.51
C LYS A 85 0.77 6.12 2.55
N GLU A 86 0.39 7.39 2.47
CA GLU A 86 -0.57 8.00 3.39
C GLU A 86 -1.98 7.45 3.20
N PHE A 87 -2.37 7.16 1.96
CA PHE A 87 -3.63 6.46 1.71
C PHE A 87 -3.69 5.12 2.46
N LYS A 88 -2.62 4.31 2.39
CA LYS A 88 -2.53 3.04 3.13
C LYS A 88 -2.52 3.23 4.65
N THR A 89 -1.95 4.32 5.19
CA THR A 89 -1.94 4.58 6.64
C THR A 89 -3.34 4.94 7.14
N ILE A 90 -4.06 5.79 6.40
CA ILE A 90 -5.46 6.17 6.69
C ILE A 90 -6.36 4.93 6.72
N ILE A 91 -6.26 4.10 5.69
CA ILE A 91 -7.02 2.84 5.58
C ILE A 91 -6.71 1.91 6.78
N LYS A 92 -5.44 1.74 7.15
CA LYS A 92 -5.04 0.91 8.29
C LYS A 92 -5.56 1.45 9.63
N LYS A 93 -5.64 2.77 9.80
CA LYS A 93 -6.16 3.42 11.02
C LYS A 93 -7.65 3.11 11.20
N ASN A 94 -8.42 3.12 10.11
CA ASN A 94 -9.86 2.86 10.10
C ASN A 94 -10.23 1.41 9.72
N ARG A 95 -9.33 0.45 9.97
CA ARG A 95 -9.48 -0.94 9.50
C ARG A 95 -10.81 -1.61 9.86
N ASN A 96 -11.35 -1.36 11.06
CA ASN A 96 -12.57 -2.02 11.52
C ASN A 96 -13.78 -1.54 10.71
N SER A 97 -13.90 -0.22 10.48
CA SER A 97 -14.96 0.36 9.66
C SER A 97 -14.91 -0.13 8.23
N ILE A 98 -13.70 -0.31 7.68
CA ILE A 98 -13.49 -0.82 6.32
C ILE A 98 -13.88 -2.29 6.22
N VAL A 99 -13.56 -3.11 7.23
CA VAL A 99 -13.97 -4.52 7.25
C VAL A 99 -15.49 -4.62 7.24
N ASN A 100 -16.18 -3.83 8.07
CA ASN A 100 -17.65 -3.80 8.08
C ASN A 100 -18.20 -3.35 6.71
N LEU A 101 -17.71 -2.24 6.17
CA LEU A 101 -18.15 -1.73 4.86
C LEU A 101 -17.97 -2.76 3.73
N ILE A 102 -16.86 -3.49 3.71
CA ILE A 102 -16.63 -4.52 2.70
C ILE A 102 -17.60 -5.69 2.91
N GLU A 103 -17.80 -6.15 4.15
CA GLU A 103 -18.73 -7.25 4.45
C GLU A 103 -20.19 -6.87 4.16
N ASP A 104 -20.57 -5.60 4.34
CA ASP A 104 -21.93 -5.12 4.08
C ASP A 104 -22.22 -4.98 2.58
N ILE A 105 -21.25 -4.52 1.79
CA ILE A 105 -21.42 -4.28 0.35
C ILE A 105 -21.29 -5.56 -0.48
N THR A 106 -20.51 -6.54 -0.02
CA THR A 106 -20.13 -7.70 -0.85
C THR A 106 -20.70 -9.00 -0.37
N THR A 107 -21.12 -9.83 -1.33
CA THR A 107 -21.64 -11.17 -1.05
C THR A 107 -20.60 -12.25 -1.34
N ASN A 108 -19.75 -12.02 -2.34
CA ASN A 108 -18.78 -13.01 -2.82
C ASN A 108 -17.32 -12.60 -2.50
N ASN A 109 -16.46 -13.60 -2.26
CA ASN A 109 -15.02 -13.43 -2.14
C ASN A 109 -14.37 -12.75 -3.37
N LYS A 110 -14.90 -12.96 -4.58
CA LYS A 110 -14.40 -12.27 -5.78
C LYS A 110 -14.58 -10.75 -5.68
N GLU A 111 -15.75 -10.29 -5.24
CA GLU A 111 -16.06 -8.88 -5.02
C GLU A 111 -15.20 -8.29 -3.90
N LYS A 112 -15.07 -9.00 -2.78
CA LYS A 112 -14.18 -8.62 -1.66
C LYS A 112 -12.76 -8.35 -2.15
N ASN A 113 -12.24 -9.22 -3.00
CA ASN A 113 -10.90 -9.08 -3.56
C ASN A 113 -10.79 -7.87 -4.50
N LEU A 114 -11.83 -7.56 -5.29
CA LEU A 114 -11.86 -6.38 -6.15
C LEU A 114 -11.86 -5.08 -5.33
N ILE A 115 -12.72 -4.99 -4.32
CA ILE A 115 -12.76 -3.81 -3.43
C ILE A 115 -11.45 -3.67 -2.64
N CYS A 116 -10.89 -4.78 -2.14
CA CYS A 116 -9.58 -4.74 -1.49
C CYS A 116 -8.50 -4.18 -2.42
N LYS A 117 -8.46 -4.62 -3.69
CA LYS A 117 -7.51 -4.09 -4.69
C LYS A 117 -7.73 -2.59 -4.93
N PHE A 118 -8.99 -2.15 -5.03
CA PHE A 118 -9.36 -0.74 -5.16
C PHE A 118 -8.90 0.09 -3.96
N LEU A 119 -9.04 -0.43 -2.74
CA LEU A 119 -8.56 0.22 -1.52
C LEU A 119 -7.06 0.02 -1.24
N LYS A 120 -6.31 -0.58 -2.19
CA LYS A 120 -4.88 -0.91 -2.06
C LYS A 120 -4.55 -1.80 -0.85
N ILE A 121 -5.48 -2.68 -0.49
CA ILE A 121 -5.38 -3.68 0.58
C ILE A 121 -5.11 -5.05 -0.05
N THR A 122 -4.19 -5.83 0.52
CA THR A 122 -4.01 -7.22 0.10
C THR A 122 -5.10 -8.12 0.70
N PRO A 123 -5.64 -9.12 -0.02
CA PRO A 123 -6.65 -10.03 0.51
C PRO A 123 -6.26 -10.67 1.85
N HIS A 124 -4.97 -11.00 2.01
CA HIS A 124 -4.42 -11.52 3.26
C HIS A 124 -4.52 -10.51 4.42
N SER A 125 -4.28 -9.23 4.16
CA SER A 125 -4.39 -8.18 5.19
C SER A 125 -5.85 -8.01 5.64
N PHE A 126 -6.78 -8.02 4.69
CA PHE A 126 -8.22 -7.99 4.99
C PHE A 126 -8.64 -9.18 5.86
N GLN A 127 -8.26 -10.40 5.48
CA GLN A 127 -8.57 -11.60 6.26
C GLN A 127 -7.96 -11.53 7.68
N THR A 128 -6.76 -10.97 7.79
CA THR A 128 -6.11 -10.75 9.08
C THR A 128 -6.89 -9.76 9.95
N TRP A 129 -7.38 -8.66 9.37
CA TRP A 129 -8.19 -7.66 10.09
C TRP A 129 -9.53 -8.23 10.53
N LYS A 130 -10.22 -8.97 9.66
CA LYS A 130 -11.45 -9.69 10.00
C LYS A 130 -11.22 -10.66 11.17
N ARG A 131 -10.14 -11.43 11.11
CA ARG A 131 -9.73 -12.33 12.20
C ARG A 131 -9.49 -11.58 13.51
N TYR A 132 -8.85 -10.42 13.46
CA TYR A 132 -8.59 -9.58 14.63
C TYR A 132 -9.87 -8.99 15.23
N GLN A 133 -10.84 -8.61 14.39
CA GLN A 133 -12.14 -8.15 14.85
C GLN A 133 -12.92 -9.28 15.55
N ASN A 134 -12.91 -10.49 14.98
CA ASN A 134 -13.62 -11.64 15.55
C ASN A 134 -12.99 -12.17 16.84
N TYR A 135 -11.68 -11.99 17.03
CA TYR A 135 -10.94 -12.48 18.21
C TYR A 135 -10.55 -11.35 19.16
N TYR A 136 -11.41 -10.33 19.25
CA TYR A 136 -11.27 -9.26 20.22
C TYR A 136 -11.25 -9.81 21.64
N CYS A 137 -10.34 -9.30 22.47
CA CYS A 137 -10.21 -9.73 23.86
C CYS A 137 -9.71 -8.57 24.74
N GLU A 138 -10.59 -8.07 25.60
CA GLU A 138 -10.33 -6.94 26.50
C GLU A 138 -9.20 -7.22 27.51
N PHE A 139 -9.02 -8.47 27.91
CA PHE A 139 -8.00 -8.88 28.88
C PHE A 139 -6.56 -8.86 28.33
N SER A 140 -6.39 -8.60 27.04
CA SER A 140 -5.09 -8.52 26.39
C SER A 140 -4.71 -7.07 26.11
N LEU A 141 -3.43 -6.72 26.24
CA LEU A 141 -2.97 -5.34 26.01
C LEU A 141 -3.17 -4.83 24.58
N ILE A 142 -3.20 -5.74 23.60
CA ILE A 142 -3.38 -5.41 22.18
C ILE A 142 -4.78 -5.71 21.67
N ASN A 143 -5.72 -6.01 22.58
CA ASN A 143 -7.11 -6.37 22.28
C ASN A 143 -7.28 -7.59 21.37
N LEU A 144 -6.37 -8.58 21.45
CA LEU A 144 -6.41 -9.84 20.72
C LEU A 144 -6.30 -11.05 21.65
N CYS A 145 -7.13 -12.06 21.41
CA CYS A 145 -7.12 -13.29 22.21
C CYS A 145 -5.78 -14.05 22.11
N PHE A 146 -5.17 -14.37 23.25
CA PHE A 146 -3.92 -15.15 23.35
C PHE A 146 -4.03 -16.54 22.71
N LYS A 147 -5.18 -17.23 22.86
CA LYS A 147 -5.39 -18.58 22.32
C LYS A 147 -5.40 -18.59 20.79
N LYS A 148 -5.93 -17.53 20.16
CA LYS A 148 -6.07 -17.44 18.69
C LYS A 148 -4.86 -16.78 18.04
N VAL A 149 -4.19 -15.88 18.75
CA VAL A 149 -2.97 -15.20 18.30
C VAL A 149 -1.88 -15.46 19.35
N PRO A 150 -1.14 -16.58 19.26
CA PRO A 150 -0.18 -16.99 20.28
C PRO A 150 1.13 -16.18 20.23
N GLN A 151 1.40 -15.45 19.14
CA GLN A 151 2.60 -14.62 18.95
C GLN A 151 2.54 -13.29 19.76
N GLN A 152 1.95 -13.34 20.94
CA GLN A 152 1.80 -12.23 21.88
C GLN A 152 2.75 -12.43 23.05
N ILE A 153 3.12 -11.34 23.73
CA ILE A 153 3.92 -11.44 24.94
C ILE A 153 3.03 -11.85 26.11
N SER A 154 3.59 -12.66 27.00
CA SER A 154 2.89 -13.09 28.21
C SER A 154 2.74 -11.96 29.23
N ARG A 155 1.82 -12.11 30.18
CA ARG A 155 1.66 -11.18 31.32
C ARG A 155 2.94 -11.06 32.14
N ASN A 156 3.61 -12.19 32.38
CA ASN A 156 4.88 -12.21 33.11
C ASN A 156 5.96 -11.38 32.39
N GLU A 157 6.06 -11.50 31.07
CA GLU A 157 6.99 -10.68 30.26
C GLU A 157 6.66 -9.19 30.29
N ILE A 158 5.36 -8.84 30.29
CA ILE A 158 4.89 -7.46 30.45
C ILE A 158 5.35 -6.90 31.80
N ASP A 159 5.19 -7.67 32.87
CA ASP A 159 5.55 -7.24 34.22
C ASP A 159 7.07 -7.10 34.37
N VAL A 160 7.85 -7.99 33.77
CA VAL A 160 9.30 -7.83 33.65
C VAL A 160 9.63 -6.52 32.93
N LEU A 161 9.00 -6.25 31.77
CA LEU A 161 9.23 -5.01 31.03
C LEU A 161 8.91 -3.79 31.89
N LYS A 162 7.76 -3.75 32.56
CA LYS A 162 7.39 -2.66 33.48
C LYS A 162 8.41 -2.50 34.60
N LYS A 163 8.84 -3.60 35.22
CA LYS A 163 9.83 -3.59 36.31
C LYS A 163 11.15 -2.98 35.89
N PHE A 164 11.69 -3.38 34.74
CA PHE A 164 12.95 -2.83 34.22
C PHE A 164 12.79 -1.37 33.76
N MET A 165 11.69 -1.04 33.09
CA MET A 165 11.52 0.30 32.53
C MET A 165 11.18 1.37 33.58
N ASN A 166 10.51 0.99 34.69
CA ASN A 166 10.17 1.89 35.80
C ASN A 166 11.26 2.01 36.87
N ASN A 167 12.29 1.17 36.84
CA ASN A 167 13.37 1.24 37.82
C ASN A 167 14.21 2.51 37.63
N LYS A 168 14.25 3.35 38.68
CA LYS A 168 14.99 4.62 38.73
C LYS A 168 16.46 4.47 38.35
N ARG A 169 17.08 3.32 38.66
CA ARG A 169 18.48 3.02 38.30
C ARG A 169 18.72 3.09 36.80
N PHE A 170 17.72 2.82 35.97
CA PHE A 170 17.88 2.72 34.52
C PHE A 170 17.32 3.93 33.75
N TYR A 171 16.92 5.00 34.43
CA TYR A 171 16.35 6.18 33.77
C TYR A 171 17.34 6.88 32.84
N HIS A 172 18.62 6.83 33.18
CA HIS A 172 19.68 7.37 32.34
C HIS A 172 20.18 6.41 31.25
N TRP A 173 19.68 5.17 31.24
CA TRP A 173 20.09 4.16 30.29
C TRP A 173 19.25 4.26 29.02
N SER A 174 19.90 4.03 27.88
CA SER A 174 19.17 3.83 26.64
C SER A 174 18.24 2.62 26.77
N MET A 175 17.10 2.66 26.10
CA MET A 175 16.14 1.56 26.10
C MET A 175 16.76 0.26 25.55
N ALA A 176 17.68 0.38 24.59
CA ALA A 176 18.45 -0.74 24.05
C ALA A 176 19.30 -1.41 25.13
N SER A 177 19.98 -0.62 25.95
CA SER A 177 20.84 -1.10 27.04
C SER A 177 20.02 -1.79 28.13
N VAL A 178 18.85 -1.25 28.47
CA VAL A 178 17.95 -1.89 29.45
C VAL A 178 17.44 -3.23 28.94
N TRP A 179 17.02 -3.29 27.67
CA TRP A 179 16.63 -4.55 27.02
C TRP A 179 17.80 -5.55 27.01
N GLY A 180 18.99 -5.12 26.60
CA GLY A 180 20.18 -5.99 26.55
C GLY A 180 20.58 -6.54 27.92
N LEU A 181 20.42 -5.74 28.97
CA LEU A 181 20.62 -6.19 30.35
C LEU A 181 19.59 -7.26 30.74
N ALA A 182 18.31 -7.01 30.50
CA ALA A 182 17.24 -7.95 30.81
C ALA A 182 17.41 -9.27 30.04
N PHE A 183 17.83 -9.19 28.78
CA PHE A 183 18.11 -10.35 27.92
C PHE A 183 19.32 -11.14 28.41
N LYS A 184 20.44 -10.46 28.71
CA LYS A 184 21.65 -11.08 29.27
C LYS A 184 21.40 -11.78 30.61
N GLN A 185 20.49 -11.23 31.42
CA GLN A 185 20.10 -11.82 32.71
C GLN A 185 19.06 -12.96 32.57
N GLY A 186 18.65 -13.31 31.34
CA GLY A 186 17.60 -14.33 31.10
C GLY A 186 16.23 -13.94 31.65
N LYS A 187 15.97 -12.66 31.90
CA LYS A 187 14.69 -12.17 32.43
C LYS A 187 13.65 -11.95 31.34
N THR A 188 14.08 -11.83 30.09
CA THR A 188 13.17 -11.67 28.95
C THR A 188 13.66 -12.47 27.74
N SER A 189 12.71 -13.09 27.05
CA SER A 189 12.93 -13.76 25.75
C SER A 189 12.46 -12.90 24.58
N MET A 190 12.00 -11.68 24.83
CA MET A 190 11.45 -10.79 23.81
C MET A 190 12.54 -10.28 22.88
N ALA A 191 12.27 -10.31 21.58
CA ALA A 191 13.06 -9.57 20.60
C ALA A 191 13.03 -8.07 20.90
N ARG A 192 14.13 -7.37 20.59
CA ARG A 192 14.27 -5.92 20.83
C ARG A 192 13.13 -5.10 20.21
N GLY A 193 12.70 -5.44 18.99
CA GLY A 193 11.59 -4.76 18.32
C GLY A 193 10.26 -4.92 19.07
N THR A 194 9.99 -6.12 19.60
CA THR A 194 8.80 -6.40 20.42
C THR A 194 8.83 -5.61 21.72
N TRP A 195 9.97 -5.58 22.40
CA TRP A 195 10.18 -4.76 23.61
C TRP A 195 9.83 -3.29 23.34
N TYR A 196 10.27 -2.75 22.20
CA TYR A 196 10.04 -1.37 21.81
C TYR A 196 8.58 -1.09 21.50
N ARG A 197 7.93 -1.99 20.76
CA ARG A 197 6.52 -1.89 20.42
C ARG A 197 5.65 -1.86 21.68
N TYR A 198 5.85 -2.81 22.60
CA TYR A 198 5.00 -2.92 23.79
C TYR A 198 5.26 -1.81 24.81
N PHE A 199 6.50 -1.34 24.95
CA PHE A 199 6.80 -0.15 25.74
C PHE A 199 6.01 1.09 25.27
N LYS A 200 5.90 1.30 23.95
CA LYS A 200 5.10 2.39 23.38
C LYS A 200 3.62 2.21 23.67
N ILE A 201 3.09 1.00 23.49
CA ILE A 201 1.69 0.66 23.77
C ILE A 201 1.33 0.91 25.24
N LEU A 202 2.26 0.58 26.16
CA LEU A 202 2.09 0.81 27.60
C LEU A 202 2.23 2.28 28.03
N GLY A 203 2.51 3.20 27.11
CA GLY A 203 2.62 4.63 27.43
C GLY A 203 3.83 4.99 28.30
N LEU A 204 4.84 4.12 28.38
CA LEU A 204 6.01 4.33 29.24
C LEU A 204 7.06 5.30 28.62
N ASN A 205 6.68 6.03 27.57
CA ASN A 205 7.53 6.88 26.72
C ASN A 205 8.02 8.17 27.40
N LYS A 206 8.32 8.16 28.69
CA LYS A 206 8.91 9.32 29.35
C LYS A 206 10.27 9.64 28.74
N VAL A 207 10.53 10.93 28.51
CA VAL A 207 11.82 11.42 28.00
C VAL A 207 12.91 10.98 28.97
N ARG A 208 13.80 10.12 28.49
CA ARG A 208 14.94 9.64 29.28
C ARG A 208 16.07 10.64 29.17
N THR A 209 16.42 11.25 30.29
CA THR A 209 17.57 12.15 30.35
C THR A 209 18.85 11.32 30.27
N GLN A 210 19.67 11.58 29.24
CA GLN A 210 21.01 11.03 29.22
C GLN A 210 21.77 11.53 30.44
N TYR A 211 22.44 10.62 31.15
CA TYR A 211 23.33 11.03 32.22
C TYR A 211 24.46 11.88 31.64
N LYS A 212 24.53 13.14 32.07
CA LYS A 212 25.68 14.01 31.82
C LYS A 212 26.56 13.95 33.05
N LYS A 213 27.82 13.54 32.88
CA LYS A 213 28.83 13.65 33.95
C LYS A 213 28.81 15.09 34.48
N LYS A 214 28.81 15.25 35.80
CA LYS A 214 28.94 16.57 36.42
C LYS A 214 30.23 17.21 35.90
N ARG A 215 30.10 18.33 35.19
CA ARG A 215 31.25 19.14 34.79
C ARG A 215 31.70 19.95 36.00
N LYS A 216 33.01 20.18 36.14
CA LYS A 216 33.53 21.13 37.14
C LYS A 216 32.86 22.49 36.87
N ARG A 217 32.31 23.13 37.90
CA ARG A 217 31.59 24.42 37.78
C ARG A 217 32.51 25.57 37.38
N ILE A 218 33.79 25.43 37.69
CA ILE A 218 34.83 26.42 37.44
C ILE A 218 35.88 25.72 36.57
N SER A 219 36.10 26.24 35.36
CA SER A 219 37.30 25.96 34.57
C SER A 219 38.47 26.71 35.17
N THR A 220 39.71 26.36 34.80
CA THR A 220 40.86 27.23 35.04
C THR A 220 40.56 28.63 34.49
N ARG A 221 40.72 29.67 35.30
CA ARG A 221 40.51 31.08 34.93
C ARG A 221 41.74 31.86 35.34
N ALA A 222 42.30 32.60 34.40
CA ALA A 222 43.29 33.63 34.69
C ALA A 222 42.53 34.93 34.99
N ASN A 223 42.96 35.64 36.03
CA ASN A 223 42.52 36.98 36.38
C ASN A 223 43.40 38.06 35.70
N ILE A 224 44.65 37.71 35.35
CA ILE A 224 45.65 38.61 34.76
C ILE A 224 46.31 37.92 33.55
N PRO A 225 46.73 38.65 32.50
CA PRO A 225 47.53 38.09 31.41
C PRO A 225 48.77 37.33 31.93
N ASN A 226 49.13 36.22 31.27
CA ASN A 226 50.26 35.33 31.61
C ASN A 226 50.20 34.60 32.96
N GLU A 227 49.07 34.64 33.66
CA GLU A 227 48.89 33.89 34.92
C GLU A 227 48.77 32.37 34.71
N ILE A 228 48.12 31.95 33.62
CA ILE A 228 47.92 30.53 33.29
C ILE A 228 48.28 30.31 31.82
N TRP A 229 49.17 29.34 31.59
CA TRP A 229 49.57 28.91 30.25
C TRP A 229 48.92 27.57 29.94
N HIS A 230 48.17 27.51 28.85
CA HIS A 230 47.61 26.26 28.32
C HIS A 230 48.45 25.82 27.13
N MET A 231 48.92 24.58 27.16
CA MET A 231 49.66 23.99 26.04
C MET A 231 48.84 22.84 25.47
N ASP A 232 48.34 23.03 24.26
CA ASP A 232 47.64 21.98 23.51
C ASP A 232 48.60 21.29 22.54
N VAL A 233 48.60 19.96 22.56
CA VAL A 233 49.31 19.15 21.58
C VAL A 233 48.35 18.80 20.45
N THR A 234 48.67 19.24 19.24
CA THR A 234 47.93 18.85 18.04
C THR A 234 48.76 17.82 17.27
N TYR A 235 48.21 16.63 17.09
CA TYR A 235 48.84 15.61 16.25
C TYR A 235 48.53 15.90 14.78
N TYR A 236 49.57 16.17 14.00
CA TYR A 236 49.47 16.27 12.55
C TYR A 236 49.92 14.95 11.94
N LYS A 237 49.08 14.35 11.09
CA LYS A 237 49.46 13.17 10.31
C LYS A 237 50.02 13.64 8.96
N THR A 238 51.22 13.17 8.63
CA THR A 238 51.82 13.43 7.32
C THR A 238 51.20 12.51 6.25
N ILE A 239 51.45 12.82 4.98
CA ILE A 239 50.94 12.06 3.83
C ILE A 239 51.41 10.59 3.88
N ASP A 240 52.56 10.34 4.50
CA ASP A 240 53.15 9.01 4.67
C ASP A 240 52.49 8.19 5.80
N ASN A 241 51.47 8.75 6.47
CA ASN A 241 50.67 8.10 7.51
C ASN A 241 51.51 7.53 8.68
N ILE A 242 52.63 8.20 8.99
CA ILE A 242 53.42 8.02 10.23
C ILE A 242 52.92 9.01 11.28
#